data_AF-A0A4S9YNR1-F1
#
_entry.id   AF-A0A4S9YNR1-F1
#
_cell.length_a   1.000
_cell.length_b   1.000
_cell.length_c   1.000
_cell.angle_alpha   90.00
_cell.angle_beta   90.00
_cell.angle_gamma   90.00
#
_symmetry.space_group_name_H-M   'P 1'
#
loop_
_entity.id
_entity.type
_entity.pdbx_description
1 polymer ?
#
loop_
_entity_poly.entity_id
_entity_poly.type
_entity_poly.pdbx_seq_one_letter_code
_entity_poly.pdbx_strand_id
1 'polypeptide(L)'
;LLAVRVILGAVEAVFFPGVIYLLSSWYTKRELGKRFAGLYIAQQVGNAFGGLIAAGILKLDGVHGIRGWRWLFIIEGAATVGVGLFCVFFLPEYPYNARMLKPVERDLAVWRLEREAGASEANEDIGTLKGFLLGLQDPKLYVIIFMNMMSQVQGSIANFFPSIVNTLGYGHYETLLLTAPPYVLAGIVYFIITWYSDRTNNMYRVILTCICIACATYIIALSTLNTAARYTAMMLMPFSSVGPQLMLYKIINQHLPRPIAKRAGAVAMTNAIGGISNIWMSYLFIGAPHYYPAFGALFAAAMVFLVTREGGTTRESLLAVGVWAL
;
A
#
# COMPACT_ATOMS: atom_id res chain seq x y z
N LEU A 1 -2.47 26.40 10.04
CA LEU A 1 -2.25 25.32 9.05
C LEU A 1 -1.50 24.13 9.64
N LEU A 2 -0.24 24.29 10.08
CA LEU A 2 0.60 23.17 10.56
C LEU A 2 -0.08 22.26 11.61
N ALA A 3 -0.63 22.83 12.69
CA ALA A 3 -1.33 22.05 13.73
C ALA A 3 -2.47 21.17 13.17
N VAL A 4 -3.25 21.66 12.21
CA VAL A 4 -4.32 20.89 11.56
C VAL A 4 -3.75 19.72 10.75
N ARG A 5 -2.61 19.91 10.06
CA ARG A 5 -1.93 18.80 9.36
C ARG A 5 -1.32 17.77 10.31
N VAL A 6 -0.80 18.19 11.47
CA VAL A 6 -0.31 17.26 12.51
C VAL A 6 -1.45 16.42 13.06
N ILE A 7 -2.59 17.03 13.37
CA ILE A 7 -3.80 16.31 13.83
C ILE A 7 -4.31 15.35 12.75
N LEU A 8 -4.41 15.81 11.49
CA LEU A 8 -4.83 14.97 10.36
C LEU A 8 -3.94 13.74 10.20
N GLY A 9 -2.61 13.94 10.14
CA GLY A 9 -1.66 12.83 10.01
C GLY A 9 -1.64 11.89 11.21
N ALA A 10 -1.89 12.38 12.42
CA ALA A 10 -2.00 11.55 13.62
C ALA A 10 -3.25 10.62 13.59
N VAL A 11 -4.37 11.10 13.03
CA VAL A 11 -5.58 10.29 12.82
C VAL A 11 -5.38 9.30 11.66
N GLU A 12 -4.83 9.77 10.54
CA GLU A 12 -4.60 8.97 9.33
C GLU A 12 -3.60 7.83 9.56
N ALA A 13 -2.56 8.04 10.37
CA ALA A 13 -1.56 7.02 10.70
C ALA A 13 -2.15 5.74 11.34
N VAL A 14 -3.31 5.85 12.01
CA VAL A 14 -3.99 4.71 12.64
C VAL A 14 -4.88 3.95 11.65
N PHE A 15 -5.34 4.59 10.57
CA PHE A 15 -6.30 4.01 9.62
C PHE A 15 -5.77 2.72 8.96
N PHE A 16 -4.60 2.77 8.33
CA PHE A 16 -4.04 1.63 7.59
C PHE A 16 -3.76 0.40 8.48
N PRO A 17 -3.04 0.50 9.62
CA PRO A 17 -2.87 -0.64 10.53
C PRO A 17 -4.18 -1.09 11.18
N GLY A 18 -5.13 -0.17 11.45
CA GLY A 18 -6.45 -0.49 11.98
C GLY A 18 -7.30 -1.33 11.03
N VAL A 19 -7.35 -0.96 9.74
CA VAL A 19 -8.03 -1.76 8.69
C VAL A 19 -7.36 -3.12 8.52
N ILE A 20 -6.02 -3.20 8.56
CA ILE A 20 -5.30 -4.48 8.51
C ILE A 20 -5.68 -5.36 9.71
N TYR A 21 -5.70 -4.80 10.92
CA TYR A 21 -6.05 -5.53 12.13
C TYR A 21 -7.49 -6.05 12.08
N LEU A 22 -8.46 -5.21 11.69
CA LEU A 22 -9.87 -5.58 11.56
C LEU A 22 -10.10 -6.66 10.48
N LEU A 23 -9.40 -6.59 9.34
CA LEU A 23 -9.44 -7.66 8.35
C LEU A 23 -8.82 -8.96 8.89
N SER A 24 -7.76 -8.88 9.69
CA SER A 24 -7.08 -10.04 10.27
C SER A 24 -7.87 -10.73 11.40
N SER A 25 -8.80 -10.03 12.05
CA SER A 25 -9.71 -10.61 13.06
C SER A 25 -10.99 -11.20 12.46
N TRP A 26 -11.28 -10.94 11.19
CA TRP A 26 -12.49 -11.41 10.48
C TRP A 26 -12.23 -12.48 9.40
N TYR A 27 -11.01 -12.60 8.86
CA TYR A 27 -10.73 -13.47 7.72
C TYR A 27 -9.54 -14.44 7.93
N THR A 28 -9.65 -15.63 7.35
CA THR A 28 -8.58 -16.65 7.32
C THR A 28 -7.35 -16.15 6.55
N LYS A 29 -6.16 -16.69 6.80
CA LYS A 29 -4.90 -16.32 6.11
C LYS A 29 -4.98 -16.51 4.60
N ARG A 30 -5.80 -17.47 4.14
CA ARG A 30 -6.04 -17.75 2.71
C ARG A 30 -6.96 -16.73 2.05
N GLU A 31 -7.90 -16.14 2.79
CA GLU A 31 -8.82 -15.12 2.29
C GLU A 31 -8.25 -13.71 2.42
N LEU A 32 -7.47 -13.46 3.48
CA LEU A 32 -6.93 -12.16 3.86
C LEU A 32 -6.11 -11.51 2.72
N GLY A 33 -5.33 -12.29 1.97
CA GLY A 33 -4.58 -11.81 0.81
C GLY A 33 -5.47 -11.18 -0.28
N LYS A 34 -6.65 -11.77 -0.54
CA LYS A 34 -7.65 -11.23 -1.47
C LYS A 34 -8.29 -9.96 -0.94
N ARG A 35 -8.51 -9.86 0.38
CA ARG A 35 -9.06 -8.66 1.03
C ARG A 35 -8.08 -7.49 0.99
N PHE A 36 -6.78 -7.73 1.19
CA PHE A 36 -5.76 -6.69 1.00
C PHE A 36 -5.64 -6.24 -0.46
N ALA A 37 -5.74 -7.16 -1.43
CA ALA A 37 -5.79 -6.76 -2.84
C ALA A 37 -7.01 -5.88 -3.13
N GLY A 38 -8.19 -6.21 -2.58
CA GLY A 38 -9.37 -5.35 -2.65
C GLY A 38 -9.13 -3.94 -2.08
N LEU A 39 -8.46 -3.84 -0.93
CA LEU A 39 -8.09 -2.56 -0.31
C LEU A 39 -7.13 -1.74 -1.19
N TYR A 40 -6.09 -2.37 -1.75
CA TYR A 40 -5.14 -1.71 -2.66
C TYR A 40 -5.77 -1.31 -3.99
N ILE A 41 -6.69 -2.12 -4.54
CA ILE A 41 -7.47 -1.76 -5.73
C ILE A 41 -8.37 -0.55 -5.43
N ALA A 42 -9.06 -0.54 -4.29
CA ALA A 42 -9.86 0.61 -3.85
C ALA A 42 -9.01 1.88 -3.67
N GLN A 43 -7.77 1.76 -3.17
CA GLN A 43 -6.82 2.87 -3.09
C GLN A 43 -6.46 3.43 -4.48
N GLN A 44 -6.14 2.59 -5.47
CA GLN A 44 -5.83 3.09 -6.81
C GLN A 44 -7.06 3.66 -7.52
N VAL A 45 -8.25 3.08 -7.33
CA VAL A 45 -9.51 3.67 -7.80
C VAL A 45 -9.76 5.03 -7.15
N GLY A 46 -9.45 5.18 -5.86
CA GLY A 46 -9.46 6.47 -5.16
C GLY A 46 -8.49 7.49 -5.79
N ASN A 47 -7.25 7.09 -6.09
CA ASN A 47 -6.28 7.94 -6.78
C ASN A 47 -6.76 8.37 -8.17
N ALA A 48 -7.38 7.45 -8.94
CA ALA A 48 -7.93 7.73 -10.27
C ALA A 48 -9.04 8.78 -10.23
N PHE A 49 -10.00 8.65 -9.30
CA PHE A 49 -11.12 9.57 -9.20
C PHE A 49 -10.78 10.85 -8.44
N GLY A 50 -9.85 10.84 -7.49
CA GLY A 50 -9.40 12.03 -6.76
C GLY A 50 -8.85 13.12 -7.69
N GLY A 51 -8.00 12.75 -8.66
CA GLY A 51 -7.51 13.68 -9.68
C GLY A 51 -8.63 14.31 -10.53
N LEU A 52 -9.64 13.51 -10.91
CA LEU A 52 -10.80 13.96 -11.68
C LEU A 52 -11.74 14.86 -10.85
N ILE A 53 -11.99 14.51 -9.59
CA ILE A 53 -12.82 15.27 -8.65
C ILE A 53 -12.15 16.62 -8.35
N ALA A 54 -10.85 16.63 -8.08
CA ALA A 54 -10.07 17.86 -7.93
C ALA A 54 -10.14 18.74 -9.20
N ALA A 55 -9.95 18.18 -10.40
CA ALA A 55 -10.10 18.89 -11.67
C ALA A 55 -11.52 19.47 -11.88
N GLY A 56 -12.55 18.78 -11.41
CA GLY A 56 -13.93 19.26 -11.41
C GLY A 56 -14.13 20.44 -10.45
N ILE A 57 -13.70 20.29 -9.20
CA ILE A 57 -13.87 21.30 -8.14
C ILE A 57 -13.06 22.57 -8.44
N LEU A 58 -11.88 22.46 -9.04
CA LEU A 58 -11.06 23.62 -9.41
C LEU A 58 -11.72 24.54 -10.45
N LYS A 59 -12.74 24.06 -11.20
CA LYS A 59 -13.58 24.91 -12.07
C LYS A 59 -14.55 25.81 -11.29
N LEU A 60 -14.70 25.62 -9.97
CA LEU A 60 -15.49 26.47 -9.09
C LEU A 60 -14.67 27.65 -8.51
N ASP A 61 -13.49 27.95 -9.06
CA ASP A 61 -12.70 29.11 -8.62
C ASP A 61 -13.47 30.43 -8.86
N GLY A 62 -13.57 31.26 -7.82
CA GLY A 62 -14.36 32.49 -7.84
C GLY A 62 -15.85 32.31 -7.56
N VAL A 63 -16.39 31.08 -7.58
CA VAL A 63 -17.79 30.82 -7.23
C VAL A 63 -18.03 31.17 -5.76
N HIS A 64 -19.03 32.01 -5.49
CA HIS A 64 -19.29 32.67 -4.20
C HIS A 64 -18.10 33.48 -3.64
N GLY A 65 -17.16 33.94 -4.49
CA GLY A 65 -15.94 34.64 -4.06
C GLY A 65 -14.92 33.75 -3.36
N ILE A 66 -15.13 32.43 -3.36
CA ILE A 66 -14.27 31.45 -2.70
C ILE A 66 -13.27 30.90 -3.73
N ARG A 67 -11.98 30.84 -3.35
CA ARG A 67 -10.93 30.25 -4.19
C ARG A 67 -11.10 28.74 -4.30
N GLY A 68 -10.89 28.14 -5.48
CA GLY A 68 -11.13 26.73 -5.79
C GLY A 68 -10.43 25.75 -4.84
N TRP A 69 -9.24 26.08 -4.33
CA TRP A 69 -8.54 25.26 -3.32
C TRP A 69 -9.30 25.14 -1.98
N ARG A 70 -10.14 26.13 -1.63
CA ARG A 70 -11.01 26.06 -0.45
C ARG A 70 -12.23 25.19 -0.72
N TRP A 71 -12.82 25.29 -1.92
CA TRP A 71 -13.90 24.39 -2.35
C TRP A 71 -13.47 22.92 -2.30
N LEU A 72 -12.23 22.62 -2.67
CA LEU A 72 -11.66 21.27 -2.58
C LEU A 72 -11.69 20.73 -1.13
N PHE A 73 -11.13 21.47 -0.17
CA PHE A 73 -11.21 21.08 1.26
C PHE A 73 -12.64 20.98 1.81
N ILE A 74 -13.55 21.85 1.37
CA ILE A 74 -14.96 21.82 1.81
C ILE A 74 -15.68 20.59 1.28
N ILE A 75 -15.55 20.29 -0.01
CA ILE A 75 -16.29 19.22 -0.68
C ILE A 75 -15.73 17.84 -0.32
N GLU A 76 -14.40 17.65 -0.40
CA GLU A 76 -13.77 16.38 -0.01
C GLU A 76 -13.88 16.15 1.51
N GLY A 77 -13.77 17.20 2.32
CA GLY A 77 -13.96 17.14 3.77
C GLY A 77 -15.39 16.74 4.16
N ALA A 78 -16.41 17.36 3.54
CA ALA A 78 -17.80 16.99 3.78
C ALA A 78 -18.12 15.56 3.32
N ALA A 79 -17.62 15.16 2.14
CA ALA A 79 -17.83 13.82 1.62
C ALA A 79 -17.18 12.73 2.49
N THR A 80 -15.93 12.94 2.93
CA THR A 80 -15.22 12.00 3.80
C THR A 80 -15.83 11.91 5.21
N VAL A 81 -16.30 13.01 5.78
CA VAL A 81 -17.08 12.99 7.05
C VAL A 81 -18.41 12.24 6.87
N GLY A 82 -19.12 12.44 5.75
CA GLY A 82 -20.33 11.71 5.43
C GLY A 82 -20.10 10.20 5.32
N VAL A 83 -19.08 9.78 4.57
CA VAL A 83 -18.67 8.36 4.47
C VAL A 83 -18.23 7.81 5.84
N GLY A 84 -17.52 8.59 6.66
CA GLY A 84 -17.15 8.22 8.02
C GLY A 84 -18.37 7.93 8.90
N LEU A 85 -19.40 8.78 8.84
CA LEU A 85 -20.68 8.56 9.55
C LEU A 85 -21.39 7.30 9.06
N PHE A 86 -21.45 7.03 7.75
CA PHE A 86 -21.99 5.77 7.24
C PHE A 86 -21.19 4.55 7.74
N CYS A 87 -19.85 4.63 7.76
CA CYS A 87 -19.01 3.56 8.30
C CYS A 87 -19.33 3.25 9.77
N VAL A 88 -19.67 4.24 10.62
CA VAL A 88 -20.06 3.97 12.02
C VAL A 88 -21.32 3.08 12.14
N PHE A 89 -22.25 3.15 11.18
CA PHE A 89 -23.45 2.30 11.18
C PHE A 89 -23.29 0.96 10.46
N PHE A 90 -22.37 0.86 9.49
CA PHE A 90 -22.20 -0.33 8.64
C PHE A 90 -20.98 -1.19 8.98
N LEU A 91 -20.01 -0.71 9.75
CA LEU A 91 -18.84 -1.49 10.15
C LEU A 91 -19.25 -2.52 11.22
N PRO A 92 -19.08 -3.83 10.99
CA PRO A 92 -19.50 -4.83 11.95
C PRO A 92 -18.54 -4.86 13.15
N GLU A 93 -19.09 -4.99 14.36
CA GLU A 93 -18.32 -5.27 15.57
C GLU A 93 -17.52 -6.58 15.44
N TYR A 94 -16.51 -6.80 16.30
CA TYR A 94 -15.70 -8.04 16.30
C TYR A 94 -16.56 -9.31 16.25
N PRO A 95 -16.10 -10.41 15.59
CA PRO A 95 -16.94 -11.57 15.28
C PRO A 95 -17.65 -12.20 16.50
N TYR A 96 -17.04 -12.12 17.68
CA TYR A 96 -17.62 -12.53 18.96
C TYR A 96 -18.91 -11.74 19.33
N ASN A 97 -18.94 -10.42 19.12
CA ASN A 97 -20.08 -9.56 19.44
C ASN A 97 -20.90 -9.10 18.22
N ALA A 98 -20.53 -9.54 17.02
CA ALA A 98 -21.05 -9.06 15.74
C ALA A 98 -22.60 -9.15 15.63
N ARG A 99 -23.29 -8.04 15.88
CA ARG A 99 -24.77 -7.95 15.94
C ARG A 99 -25.48 -8.49 14.70
N MET A 100 -24.83 -8.43 13.53
CA MET A 100 -25.37 -8.87 12.24
C MET A 100 -25.44 -10.39 12.06
N LEU A 101 -24.75 -11.17 12.91
CA LEU A 101 -24.71 -12.64 12.85
C LEU A 101 -25.60 -13.27 13.94
N LYS A 102 -26.25 -14.40 13.62
CA LYS A 102 -26.91 -15.24 14.63
C LYS A 102 -25.87 -15.90 15.55
N PRO A 103 -26.23 -16.31 16.78
CA PRO A 103 -25.27 -16.92 17.72
C PRO A 103 -24.46 -18.07 17.11
N VAL A 104 -25.13 -19.05 16.51
CA VAL A 104 -24.49 -20.20 15.82
C VAL A 104 -23.54 -19.77 14.69
N GLU A 105 -23.81 -18.64 14.02
CA GLU A 105 -22.97 -18.11 12.95
C GLU A 105 -21.74 -17.38 13.51
N ARG A 106 -21.84 -16.76 14.71
CA ARG A 106 -20.70 -16.18 15.45
C ARG A 106 -19.79 -17.27 15.98
N ASP A 107 -20.35 -18.28 16.66
CA ASP A 107 -19.59 -19.40 17.23
C ASP A 107 -18.81 -20.13 16.12
N LEU A 108 -19.44 -20.33 14.95
CA LEU A 108 -18.83 -20.93 13.78
C LEU A 108 -17.77 -20.02 13.12
N ALA A 109 -17.91 -18.70 13.19
CA ALA A 109 -16.89 -17.75 12.72
C ALA A 109 -15.66 -17.74 13.66
N VAL A 110 -15.88 -17.68 14.97
CA VAL A 110 -14.83 -17.78 16.01
C VAL A 110 -14.09 -19.11 15.89
N TRP A 111 -14.82 -20.24 15.84
CA TRP A 111 -14.22 -21.57 15.68
C TRP A 111 -13.39 -21.72 14.40
N ARG A 112 -13.78 -21.09 13.28
CA ARG A 112 -12.97 -21.09 12.05
C ARG A 112 -11.63 -20.38 12.24
N LEU A 113 -11.64 -19.24 12.94
CA LEU A 113 -10.43 -18.47 13.24
C LEU A 113 -9.54 -19.24 14.23
N GLU A 114 -10.12 -19.76 15.32
CA GLU A 114 -9.42 -20.57 16.33
C GLU A 114 -8.83 -21.87 15.75
N ARG A 115 -9.54 -22.52 14.82
CA ARG A 115 -9.05 -23.74 14.15
C ARG A 115 -7.86 -23.46 13.21
N GLU A 116 -7.80 -22.29 12.57
CA GLU A 116 -6.65 -21.90 11.75
C GLU A 116 -5.51 -21.28 12.59
N ALA A 117 -5.83 -20.71 13.75
CA ALA A 117 -4.89 -20.35 14.81
C ALA A 117 -4.19 -21.61 15.37
N GLY A 118 -4.97 -22.59 15.80
CA GLY A 118 -4.49 -23.86 16.35
C GLY A 118 -3.95 -23.73 17.78
N ALA A 119 -3.78 -24.88 18.44
CA ALA A 119 -3.54 -24.99 19.89
C ALA A 119 -2.25 -24.32 20.43
N SER A 120 -1.39 -23.77 19.57
CA SER A 120 -0.22 -22.97 19.96
C SER A 120 -0.57 -21.51 20.32
N GLU A 121 -1.77 -21.02 20.01
CA GLU A 121 -2.17 -19.64 20.33
C GLU A 121 -2.90 -19.51 21.70
N ALA A 122 -3.22 -20.62 22.37
CA ALA A 122 -4.05 -20.65 23.59
C ALA A 122 -3.29 -20.54 24.93
N ASN A 123 -1.95 -20.59 24.93
CA ASN A 123 -1.13 -20.69 26.15
C ASN A 123 -0.08 -19.57 26.32
N GLU A 124 -0.06 -18.56 25.45
CA GLU A 124 0.93 -17.47 25.49
C GLU A 124 0.27 -16.10 25.72
N ASP A 125 -0.16 -15.85 26.96
CA ASP A 125 -0.43 -14.50 27.51
C ASP A 125 0.88 -13.69 27.69
N ILE A 126 1.69 -13.65 26.63
CA ILE A 126 2.85 -12.77 26.52
C ILE A 126 2.32 -11.37 26.26
N GLY A 127 2.11 -10.61 27.34
CA GLY A 127 1.60 -9.23 27.31
C GLY A 127 2.24 -8.39 26.20
N THR A 128 1.43 -7.61 25.51
CA THR A 128 1.71 -7.03 24.17
C THR A 128 3.09 -6.40 24.02
N LEU A 129 3.58 -5.65 25.01
CA LEU A 129 4.93 -5.07 25.03
C LEU A 129 6.06 -6.11 25.01
N LYS A 130 5.91 -7.21 25.77
CA LYS A 130 6.88 -8.32 25.81
C LYS A 130 6.85 -9.11 24.49
N GLY A 131 5.67 -9.30 23.89
CA GLY A 131 5.52 -9.91 22.57
C GLY A 131 6.12 -9.06 21.44
N PHE A 132 6.03 -7.73 21.57
CA PHE A 132 6.68 -6.76 20.68
C PHE A 132 8.21 -6.75 20.83
N LEU A 133 8.74 -6.80 22.06
CA LEU A 133 10.18 -6.94 22.33
C LEU A 133 10.76 -8.25 21.77
N LEU A 134 10.04 -9.37 21.93
CA LEU A 134 10.35 -10.65 21.27
C LEU A 134 10.13 -10.62 19.74
N GLY A 135 9.47 -9.58 19.22
CA GLY A 135 9.42 -9.25 17.79
C GLY A 135 10.71 -8.58 17.32
N LEU A 136 11.16 -7.56 18.05
CA LEU A 136 12.39 -6.80 17.78
C LEU A 136 13.68 -7.62 17.84
N GLN A 137 13.66 -8.80 18.45
CA GLN A 137 14.81 -9.73 18.50
C GLN A 137 14.88 -10.67 17.28
N ASP A 138 13.88 -10.69 16.39
CA ASP A 138 13.89 -11.57 15.21
C ASP A 138 14.61 -10.89 14.02
N PRO A 139 15.79 -11.37 13.57
CA PRO A 139 16.52 -10.73 12.47
C PRO A 139 15.74 -10.69 11.15
N LYS A 140 14.76 -11.59 10.97
CA LYS A 140 13.89 -11.63 9.79
C LYS A 140 13.01 -10.38 9.68
N LEU A 141 12.65 -9.78 10.82
CA LEU A 141 11.82 -8.58 10.88
C LEU A 141 12.54 -7.39 10.21
N TYR A 142 13.83 -7.21 10.47
CA TYR A 142 14.62 -6.11 9.87
C TYR A 142 14.77 -6.25 8.36
N VAL A 143 14.96 -7.47 7.84
CA VAL A 143 15.00 -7.74 6.39
C VAL A 143 13.65 -7.40 5.75
N ILE A 144 12.55 -7.81 6.38
CA ILE A 144 11.17 -7.49 5.96
C ILE A 144 10.92 -5.98 5.95
N ILE A 145 11.34 -5.26 7.01
CA ILE A 145 11.22 -3.80 7.12
C ILE A 145 12.01 -3.11 6.00
N PHE A 146 13.26 -3.54 5.74
CA PHE A 146 14.10 -2.98 4.69
C PHE A 146 13.51 -3.21 3.28
N MET A 147 13.00 -4.41 3.01
CA MET A 147 12.29 -4.71 1.75
C MET A 147 11.02 -3.86 1.59
N ASN A 148 10.23 -3.69 2.66
CA ASN A 148 9.04 -2.82 2.62
C ASN A 148 9.43 -1.36 2.38
N MET A 149 10.48 -0.86 3.04
CA MET A 149 11.00 0.50 2.83
C MET A 149 11.40 0.71 1.36
N MET A 150 12.17 -0.20 0.75
CA MET A 150 12.53 -0.10 -0.68
C MET A 150 11.33 -0.23 -1.63
N SER A 151 10.22 -0.82 -1.20
CA SER A 151 8.94 -0.80 -1.92
C SER A 151 8.14 0.49 -1.72
N GLN A 152 8.21 1.10 -0.53
CA GLN A 152 7.58 2.40 -0.22
C GLN A 152 8.31 3.57 -0.89
N VAL A 153 9.63 3.46 -1.09
CA VAL A 153 10.40 4.36 -1.97
C VAL A 153 9.78 4.38 -3.36
N GLN A 154 9.51 3.21 -3.95
CA GLN A 154 8.88 3.08 -5.27
C GLN A 154 7.43 3.56 -5.25
N GLY A 155 6.66 3.21 -4.21
CA GLY A 155 5.28 3.67 -4.03
C GLY A 155 5.12 5.18 -3.90
N SER A 156 6.17 5.89 -3.47
CA SER A 156 6.19 7.36 -3.35
C SER A 156 5.86 8.08 -4.68
N ILE A 157 6.05 7.43 -5.83
CA ILE A 157 5.65 7.96 -7.16
C ILE A 157 4.17 8.37 -7.18
N ALA A 158 3.28 7.63 -6.50
CA ALA A 158 1.85 7.93 -6.50
C ALA A 158 1.54 9.33 -5.95
N ASN A 159 2.32 9.83 -4.98
CA ASN A 159 2.14 11.15 -4.38
C ASN A 159 2.54 12.30 -5.34
N PHE A 160 3.45 12.04 -6.27
CA PHE A 160 3.99 13.01 -7.22
C PHE A 160 3.51 12.80 -8.65
N PHE A 161 2.65 11.80 -8.88
CA PHE A 161 2.18 11.41 -10.22
C PHE A 161 1.51 12.54 -11.01
N PRO A 162 0.65 13.40 -10.43
CA PRO A 162 0.10 14.56 -11.15
C PRO A 162 1.20 15.55 -11.58
N SER A 163 2.22 15.77 -10.74
CA SER A 163 3.38 16.62 -11.07
C SER A 163 4.22 16.01 -12.19
N ILE A 164 4.40 14.68 -12.19
CA ILE A 164 5.10 13.94 -13.25
C ILE A 164 4.35 14.08 -14.58
N VAL A 165 3.03 13.84 -14.61
CA VAL A 165 2.20 14.00 -15.82
C VAL A 165 2.16 15.46 -16.31
N ASN A 166 2.19 16.45 -15.41
CA ASN A 166 2.25 17.87 -15.77
C ASN A 166 3.49 18.23 -16.61
N THR A 167 4.59 17.46 -16.50
CA THR A 167 5.79 17.64 -17.34
C THR A 167 5.63 17.17 -18.79
N LEU A 168 4.44 16.74 -19.21
CA LEU A 168 4.09 16.53 -20.61
C LEU A 168 3.66 17.83 -21.33
N GLY A 169 3.39 18.91 -20.60
CA GLY A 169 3.04 20.23 -21.17
C GLY A 169 1.56 20.43 -21.53
N TYR A 170 0.68 19.49 -21.19
CA TYR A 170 -0.76 19.63 -21.33
C TYR A 170 -1.35 20.60 -20.30
N GLY A 171 -2.55 21.15 -20.57
CA GLY A 171 -3.25 22.04 -19.65
C GLY A 171 -3.55 21.37 -18.31
N HIS A 172 -3.68 22.16 -17.24
CA HIS A 172 -3.83 21.64 -15.87
C HIS A 172 -4.98 20.62 -15.71
N TYR A 173 -6.14 20.89 -16.34
CA TYR A 173 -7.29 19.98 -16.35
C TYR A 173 -7.04 18.71 -17.18
N GLU A 174 -6.31 18.81 -18.29
CA GLU A 174 -5.96 17.68 -19.17
C GLU A 174 -4.96 16.76 -18.46
N THR A 175 -3.92 17.33 -17.86
CA THR A 175 -2.96 16.65 -16.99
C THR A 175 -3.65 15.83 -15.90
N LEU A 176 -4.62 16.41 -15.18
CA LEU A 176 -5.37 15.69 -14.16
C LEU A 176 -6.24 14.57 -14.74
N LEU A 177 -6.83 14.76 -15.92
CA LEU A 177 -7.59 13.70 -16.60
C LEU A 177 -6.69 12.57 -17.12
N LEU A 178 -5.48 12.88 -17.57
CA LEU A 178 -4.45 11.93 -18.01
C LEU A 178 -3.86 11.09 -16.86
N THR A 179 -4.01 11.50 -15.59
CA THR A 179 -3.61 10.66 -14.44
C THR A 179 -4.57 9.49 -14.17
N ALA A 180 -5.84 9.57 -14.57
CA ALA A 180 -6.83 8.57 -14.16
C ALA A 180 -6.67 7.19 -14.83
N PRO A 181 -6.43 7.06 -16.15
CA PRO A 181 -6.29 5.74 -16.77
C PRO A 181 -5.12 4.88 -16.25
N PRO A 182 -3.91 5.42 -15.95
CA PRO A 182 -2.84 4.67 -15.29
C PRO A 182 -3.25 3.99 -13.98
N TYR A 183 -4.03 4.68 -13.14
CA TYR A 183 -4.51 4.12 -11.88
C TYR A 183 -5.64 3.09 -12.06
N VAL A 184 -6.54 3.29 -13.03
CA VAL A 184 -7.55 2.27 -13.41
C VAL A 184 -6.88 1.00 -13.94
N LEU A 185 -5.87 1.15 -14.81
CA LEU A 185 -5.06 0.05 -15.30
C LEU A 185 -4.36 -0.69 -14.14
N ALA A 186 -3.82 0.04 -13.16
CA ALA A 186 -3.21 -0.57 -11.98
C ALA A 186 -4.19 -1.38 -11.13
N GLY A 187 -5.42 -0.90 -10.94
CA GLY A 187 -6.48 -1.67 -10.27
C GLY A 187 -6.79 -3.00 -10.97
N ILE A 188 -6.91 -2.96 -12.31
CA ILE A 188 -7.13 -4.17 -13.13
C ILE A 188 -5.93 -5.12 -13.02
N VAL A 189 -4.71 -4.60 -13.14
CA VAL A 189 -3.48 -5.39 -13.08
C VAL A 189 -3.30 -6.02 -11.69
N TYR A 190 -3.62 -5.34 -10.59
CA TYR A 190 -3.57 -5.91 -9.23
C TYR A 190 -4.56 -7.04 -9.02
N PHE A 191 -5.75 -6.97 -9.62
CA PHE A 191 -6.71 -8.06 -9.58
C PHE A 191 -6.16 -9.31 -10.27
N ILE A 192 -5.63 -9.15 -11.49
CA ILE A 192 -5.00 -10.22 -12.27
C ILE A 192 -3.79 -10.81 -11.53
N ILE A 193 -2.91 -9.95 -11.01
CA ILE A 193 -1.72 -10.32 -10.23
C ILE A 193 -2.09 -11.13 -8.99
N THR A 194 -3.09 -10.69 -8.23
CA THR A 194 -3.49 -11.37 -6.99
C THR A 194 -4.13 -12.72 -7.31
N TRP A 195 -5.02 -12.77 -8.31
CA TRP A 195 -5.65 -14.01 -8.76
C TRP A 195 -4.63 -15.04 -9.26
N TYR A 196 -3.64 -14.60 -10.03
CA TYR A 196 -2.54 -15.44 -10.50
C TYR A 196 -1.64 -15.92 -9.33
N SER A 197 -1.32 -15.00 -8.41
CA SER A 197 -0.54 -15.28 -7.20
C SER A 197 -1.24 -16.31 -6.29
N ASP A 198 -2.56 -16.20 -6.10
CA ASP A 198 -3.35 -17.15 -5.31
C ASP A 198 -3.46 -18.52 -5.97
N ARG A 199 -3.54 -18.57 -7.30
CA ARG A 199 -3.68 -19.83 -8.05
C ARG A 199 -2.36 -20.60 -8.17
N THR A 200 -1.22 -19.90 -8.16
CA THR A 200 0.11 -20.51 -8.36
C THR A 200 0.98 -20.54 -7.09
N ASN A 201 0.57 -19.86 -6.00
CA ASN A 201 1.36 -19.50 -4.82
C ASN A 201 2.69 -18.75 -5.08
N ASN A 202 3.12 -18.60 -6.34
CA ASN A 202 4.47 -18.18 -6.74
C ASN A 202 4.68 -16.64 -6.67
N MET A 203 4.48 -16.07 -5.48
CA MET A 203 4.61 -14.63 -5.19
C MET A 203 5.96 -14.03 -5.62
N TYR A 204 7.07 -14.78 -5.48
CA TYR A 204 8.41 -14.36 -5.91
C TYR A 204 8.49 -14.02 -7.42
N ARG A 205 7.71 -14.69 -8.29
CA ARG A 205 7.74 -14.44 -9.75
C ARG A 205 7.01 -13.15 -10.12
N VAL A 206 5.86 -12.93 -9.49
CA VAL A 206 5.04 -11.71 -9.63
C VAL A 206 5.81 -10.47 -9.19
N ILE A 207 6.47 -10.53 -8.02
CA ILE A 207 7.28 -9.41 -7.51
C ILE A 207 8.43 -9.11 -8.49
N LEU A 208 9.11 -10.14 -9.00
CA LEU A 208 10.22 -9.98 -9.94
C LEU A 208 9.76 -9.30 -11.25
N THR A 209 8.67 -9.76 -11.87
CA THR A 209 8.19 -9.14 -13.12
C THR A 209 7.72 -7.69 -12.92
N CYS A 210 7.08 -7.37 -11.79
CA CYS A 210 6.72 -5.99 -11.46
C CYS A 210 7.95 -5.09 -11.40
N ILE A 211 9.01 -5.51 -10.71
CA ILE A 211 10.22 -4.69 -10.53
C ILE A 211 11.03 -4.58 -11.82
N CYS A 212 11.11 -5.63 -12.65
CA CYS A 212 11.72 -5.54 -13.97
C CYS A 212 10.99 -4.52 -14.87
N ILE A 213 9.65 -4.47 -14.81
CA ILE A 213 8.85 -3.44 -15.51
C ILE A 213 9.09 -2.06 -14.90
N ALA A 214 9.17 -1.95 -13.56
CA ALA A 214 9.44 -0.69 -12.88
C ALA A 214 10.78 -0.07 -13.33
N CYS A 215 11.86 -0.87 -13.28
CA CYS A 215 13.18 -0.50 -13.80
C CYS A 215 13.12 0.01 -15.24
N ALA A 216 12.42 -0.69 -16.14
CA ALA A 216 12.25 -0.25 -17.53
C ALA A 216 11.50 1.09 -17.63
N THR A 217 10.43 1.29 -16.86
CA THR A 217 9.68 2.57 -16.86
C THR A 217 10.49 3.74 -16.33
N TYR A 218 11.33 3.53 -15.32
CA TYR A 218 12.22 4.57 -14.80
C TYR A 218 13.30 4.94 -15.83
N ILE A 219 13.89 3.95 -16.51
CA ILE A 219 14.86 4.18 -17.60
C ILE A 219 14.22 4.99 -18.74
N ILE A 220 13.00 4.66 -19.18
CA ILE A 220 12.30 5.40 -20.26
C ILE A 220 12.02 6.86 -19.85
N ALA A 221 11.63 7.09 -18.59
CA ALA A 221 11.38 8.43 -18.06
C ALA A 221 12.67 9.28 -17.90
N LEU A 222 13.81 8.63 -17.62
CA LEU A 222 15.13 9.27 -17.54
C LEU A 222 15.76 9.57 -18.91
N SER A 223 15.48 8.74 -19.94
CA SER A 223 16.22 8.74 -21.20
C SER A 223 15.51 9.40 -22.39
N THR A 224 14.19 9.63 -22.33
CA THR A 224 13.43 10.19 -23.46
C THR A 224 12.58 11.40 -23.08
N LEU A 225 12.58 12.43 -23.94
CA LEU A 225 11.64 13.55 -23.90
C LEU A 225 10.38 13.32 -24.77
N ASN A 226 10.29 12.20 -25.49
CA ASN A 226 9.18 11.91 -26.38
C ASN A 226 7.88 11.69 -25.58
N THR A 227 6.86 12.51 -25.82
CA THR A 227 5.59 12.49 -25.09
C THR A 227 4.90 11.14 -25.12
N ALA A 228 4.91 10.44 -26.26
CA ALA A 228 4.31 9.11 -26.38
C ALA A 228 5.03 8.05 -25.53
N ALA A 229 6.38 8.05 -25.55
CA ALA A 229 7.19 7.12 -24.76
C ALA A 229 7.12 7.40 -23.25
N ARG A 230 7.07 8.67 -22.86
CA ARG A 230 6.90 9.06 -21.45
C ARG A 230 5.50 8.70 -20.94
N TYR A 231 4.45 8.91 -21.73
CA TYR A 231 3.08 8.58 -21.34
C TYR A 231 2.84 7.06 -21.24
N THR A 232 3.42 6.24 -22.14
CA THR A 232 3.37 4.78 -21.99
C THR A 232 4.17 4.30 -20.78
N ALA A 233 5.30 4.92 -20.43
CA ALA A 233 5.98 4.63 -19.16
C ALA A 233 5.10 5.00 -17.94
N MET A 234 4.46 6.18 -17.96
CA MET A 234 3.54 6.63 -16.90
C MET A 234 2.31 5.71 -16.73
N MET A 235 1.80 5.08 -17.80
CA MET A 235 0.74 4.06 -17.70
C MET A 235 1.16 2.83 -16.88
N LEU A 236 2.41 2.41 -17.02
CA LEU A 236 2.92 1.20 -16.40
C LEU A 236 3.44 1.43 -14.96
N MET A 237 3.89 2.66 -14.65
CA MET A 237 4.48 3.03 -13.36
C MET A 237 3.63 2.70 -12.13
N PRO A 238 2.33 3.08 -12.01
CA PRO A 238 1.58 2.86 -10.77
C PRO A 238 1.46 1.37 -10.41
N PHE A 239 1.26 0.49 -11.40
CA PHE A 239 1.18 -0.94 -11.10
C PHE A 239 2.55 -1.55 -10.80
N SER A 240 3.60 -1.17 -11.53
CA SER A 240 4.92 -1.75 -11.37
C SER A 240 5.58 -1.35 -10.04
N SER A 241 5.30 -0.13 -9.56
CA SER A 241 5.93 0.47 -8.38
C SER A 241 5.23 0.10 -7.06
N VAL A 242 3.90 0.04 -7.04
CA VAL A 242 3.10 -0.29 -5.83
C VAL A 242 2.67 -1.78 -5.79
N GLY A 243 2.67 -2.50 -6.93
CA GLY A 243 2.41 -3.95 -6.97
C GLY A 243 3.28 -4.81 -6.04
N PRO A 244 4.61 -4.55 -5.94
CA PRO A 244 5.47 -5.24 -4.97
C PRO A 244 5.04 -5.03 -3.51
N GLN A 245 4.51 -3.86 -3.16
CA GLN A 245 4.08 -3.52 -1.80
C GLN A 245 2.89 -4.39 -1.35
N LEU A 246 1.90 -4.55 -2.22
CA LEU A 246 0.74 -5.43 -1.99
C LEU A 246 1.17 -6.89 -1.76
N MET A 247 2.10 -7.40 -2.59
CA MET A 247 2.62 -8.75 -2.44
C MET A 247 3.49 -8.92 -1.18
N LEU A 248 4.26 -7.90 -0.78
CA LEU A 248 4.99 -7.91 0.49
C LEU A 248 4.05 -7.98 1.69
N TYR A 249 2.96 -7.21 1.71
CA TYR A 249 1.98 -7.32 2.80
C TYR A 249 1.31 -8.70 2.87
N LYS A 250 1.13 -9.39 1.75
CA LYS A 250 0.70 -10.80 1.72
C LYS A 250 1.75 -11.73 2.36
N ILE A 251 3.02 -11.61 1.96
CA ILE A 251 4.15 -12.38 2.52
C ILE A 251 4.30 -12.16 4.03
N ILE A 252 4.29 -10.90 4.48
CA ILE A 252 4.36 -10.52 5.90
C ILE A 252 3.27 -11.23 6.71
N ASN A 253 2.04 -11.24 6.19
CA ASN A 253 0.89 -11.82 6.89
C ASN A 253 0.85 -13.37 6.85
N GLN A 254 1.64 -14.02 5.99
CA GLN A 254 1.75 -15.47 5.92
C GLN A 254 2.92 -16.03 6.75
N HIS A 255 4.04 -15.31 6.85
CA HIS A 255 5.31 -15.87 7.34
C HIS A 255 5.83 -15.29 8.67
N LEU A 256 5.25 -14.21 9.21
CA LEU A 256 5.67 -13.71 10.52
C LEU A 256 5.12 -14.63 11.64
N PRO A 257 5.97 -15.11 12.57
CA PRO A 257 5.54 -16.06 13.59
C PRO A 257 4.56 -15.43 14.59
N ARG A 258 3.68 -16.30 15.10
CA ARG A 258 2.76 -16.09 16.24
C ARG A 258 3.54 -15.62 17.48
N PRO A 259 2.92 -14.90 18.45
CA PRO A 259 1.48 -14.59 18.59
C PRO A 259 0.93 -13.44 17.72
N ILE A 260 -0.39 -13.23 17.76
CA ILE A 260 -1.10 -12.14 17.05
C ILE A 260 -0.52 -10.76 17.39
N ALA A 261 -0.21 -10.49 18.67
CA ALA A 261 0.38 -9.23 19.12
C ALA A 261 1.73 -8.92 18.45
N LYS A 262 2.60 -9.94 18.33
CA LYS A 262 3.91 -9.82 17.64
C LYS A 262 3.73 -9.51 16.16
N ARG A 263 2.78 -10.17 15.48
CA ARG A 263 2.44 -9.89 14.07
C ARG A 263 1.85 -8.49 13.86
N ALA A 264 0.93 -8.04 14.72
CA ALA A 264 0.35 -6.70 14.64
C ALA A 264 1.41 -5.60 14.84
N GLY A 265 2.25 -5.72 15.87
CA GLY A 265 3.36 -4.80 16.12
C GLY A 265 4.39 -4.78 14.98
N ALA A 266 4.72 -5.95 14.42
CA ALA A 266 5.62 -6.07 13.28
C ALA A 266 5.06 -5.39 12.02
N VAL A 267 3.77 -5.56 11.71
CA VAL A 267 3.12 -4.89 10.56
C VAL A 267 3.08 -3.37 10.77
N ALA A 268 2.69 -2.91 11.96
CA ALA A 268 2.66 -1.48 12.29
C ALA A 268 4.05 -0.84 12.18
N MET A 269 5.08 -1.48 12.74
CA MET A 269 6.47 -1.03 12.61
C MET A 269 6.97 -1.05 11.16
N THR A 270 6.61 -2.08 10.38
CA THR A 270 6.96 -2.17 8.96
C THR A 270 6.35 -1.03 8.16
N ASN A 271 5.07 -0.71 8.39
CA ASN A 271 4.43 0.43 7.72
C ASN A 271 4.98 1.78 8.21
N ALA A 272 5.28 1.92 9.50
CA ALA A 272 5.81 3.16 10.07
C ALA A 272 7.23 3.47 9.55
N ILE A 273 8.16 2.51 9.64
CA ILE A 273 9.53 2.68 9.14
C ILE A 273 9.54 2.75 7.61
N GLY A 274 8.72 1.94 6.93
CA GLY A 274 8.53 2.04 5.49
C GLY A 274 8.01 3.43 5.07
N GLY A 275 7.09 4.02 5.84
CA GLY A 275 6.54 5.36 5.60
C GLY A 275 7.60 6.47 5.60
N ILE A 276 8.67 6.34 6.39
CA ILE A 276 9.80 7.30 6.45
C ILE A 276 10.43 7.53 5.07
N SER A 277 10.36 6.55 4.15
CA SER A 277 10.88 6.71 2.78
C SER A 277 10.26 7.89 2.02
N ASN A 278 8.98 8.15 2.25
CA ASN A 278 8.24 9.22 1.58
C ASN A 278 8.79 10.60 1.99
N ILE A 279 9.33 10.72 3.21
CA ILE A 279 9.89 11.98 3.74
C ILE A 279 11.10 12.39 2.92
N TRP A 280 12.12 11.52 2.79
CA TRP A 280 13.32 11.86 2.04
C TRP A 280 13.11 11.87 0.53
N MET A 281 12.27 10.97 -0.01
CA MET A 281 11.93 10.96 -1.44
C MET A 281 11.24 12.26 -1.88
N SER A 282 10.46 12.90 -1.00
CA SER A 282 9.85 14.21 -1.29
C SER A 282 10.86 15.31 -1.62
N TYR A 283 12.09 15.24 -1.10
CA TYR A 283 13.16 16.19 -1.41
C TYR A 283 13.93 15.85 -2.70
N LEU A 284 13.70 14.68 -3.31
CA LEU A 284 14.37 14.27 -4.55
C LEU A 284 13.58 14.62 -5.82
N PHE A 285 12.31 15.05 -5.71
CA PHE A 285 11.50 15.51 -6.85
C PHE A 285 11.85 16.95 -7.30
N ILE A 286 13.15 17.16 -7.57
CA ILE A 286 13.74 18.41 -8.05
C ILE A 286 14.22 18.21 -9.51
N GLY A 287 14.11 19.25 -10.34
CA GLY A 287 14.61 19.21 -11.73
C GLY A 287 13.65 18.60 -12.74
N ALA A 288 12.43 19.15 -12.84
CA ALA A 288 11.54 18.88 -13.98
C ALA A 288 12.22 19.28 -15.32
N PRO A 289 11.95 18.59 -16.44
CA PRO A 289 10.99 17.51 -16.62
C PRO A 289 11.53 16.10 -16.28
N HIS A 290 12.85 15.93 -16.21
CA HIS A 290 13.47 14.60 -16.10
C HIS A 290 13.52 14.03 -14.68
N TYR A 291 13.51 14.86 -13.64
CA TYR A 291 13.60 14.46 -12.23
C TYR A 291 14.71 13.42 -11.96
N TYR A 292 15.90 13.62 -12.54
CA TYR A 292 17.06 12.72 -12.42
C TYR A 292 17.32 12.19 -10.99
N PRO A 293 17.36 13.02 -9.93
CA PRO A 293 17.53 12.52 -8.56
C PRO A 293 16.41 11.58 -8.08
N ALA A 294 15.12 11.87 -8.37
CA ALA A 294 14.02 11.00 -7.98
C ALA A 294 14.05 9.67 -8.73
N PHE A 295 14.04 9.68 -10.06
CA PHE A 295 14.03 8.43 -10.84
C PHE A 295 15.32 7.62 -10.68
N GLY A 296 16.47 8.27 -10.46
CA GLY A 296 17.71 7.60 -10.07
C GLY A 296 17.60 6.87 -8.73
N ALA A 297 17.02 7.50 -7.70
CA ALA A 297 16.79 6.86 -6.40
C ALA A 297 15.70 5.76 -6.44
N LEU A 298 14.66 5.94 -7.26
CA LEU A 298 13.62 4.93 -7.52
C LEU A 298 14.21 3.68 -8.20
N PHE A 299 15.07 3.87 -9.21
CA PHE A 299 15.81 2.80 -9.86
C PHE A 299 16.82 2.13 -8.93
N ALA A 300 17.56 2.91 -8.12
CA ALA A 300 18.47 2.36 -7.12
C ALA A 300 17.73 1.50 -6.07
N ALA A 301 16.57 1.95 -5.57
CA ALA A 301 15.75 1.18 -4.64
C ALA A 301 15.19 -0.10 -5.27
N ALA A 302 14.77 -0.06 -6.53
CA ALA A 302 14.35 -1.24 -7.29
C ALA A 302 15.49 -2.25 -7.45
N MET A 303 16.68 -1.79 -7.84
CA MET A 303 17.87 -2.64 -7.96
C MET A 303 18.35 -3.19 -6.61
N VAL A 304 18.33 -2.39 -5.54
CA VAL A 304 18.64 -2.86 -4.17
C VAL A 304 17.63 -3.91 -3.70
N PHE A 305 16.35 -3.78 -4.05
CA PHE A 305 15.36 -4.81 -3.76
C PHE A 305 15.67 -6.13 -4.48
N LEU A 306 16.08 -6.07 -5.75
CA LEU A 306 16.52 -7.25 -6.51
C LEU A 306 17.78 -7.89 -5.90
N VAL A 307 18.81 -7.09 -5.59
CA VAL A 307 20.07 -7.57 -5.02
C VAL A 307 19.89 -8.11 -3.58
N THR A 308 18.97 -7.56 -2.80
CA THR A 308 18.62 -8.10 -1.46
C THR A 308 18.03 -9.52 -1.55
N ARG A 309 17.42 -9.88 -2.68
CA ARG A 309 16.91 -11.24 -2.97
C ARG A 309 18.02 -12.20 -3.47
N GLU A 310 19.21 -11.72 -3.80
CA GLU A 310 20.35 -12.55 -4.26
C GLU A 310 21.51 -12.62 -3.25
N GLY A 311 21.87 -11.50 -2.61
CA GLY A 311 22.98 -11.39 -1.66
C GLY A 311 22.66 -11.79 -0.21
N GLY A 312 21.41 -12.16 0.08
CA GLY A 312 20.99 -12.60 1.41
C GLY A 312 21.61 -13.94 1.81
N THR A 313 22.49 -13.93 2.82
CA THR A 313 23.22 -15.12 3.30
C THR A 313 22.30 -16.29 3.63
N THR A 314 22.72 -17.50 3.23
CA THR A 314 21.94 -18.75 3.32
C THR A 314 20.56 -18.70 2.64
N ARG A 315 20.57 -18.92 1.33
CA ARG A 315 19.44 -19.47 0.55
C ARG A 315 18.73 -20.61 1.30
N GLU A 316 19.50 -21.43 2.02
CA GLU A 316 19.04 -22.53 2.87
C GLU A 316 18.24 -22.10 4.10
N SER A 317 18.55 -20.99 4.78
CA SER A 317 17.76 -20.54 5.94
C SER A 317 16.45 -19.90 5.51
N LEU A 318 16.45 -19.18 4.38
CA LEU A 318 15.25 -18.62 3.76
C LEU A 318 14.33 -19.69 3.17
N LEU A 319 14.87 -20.84 2.75
CA LEU A 319 14.11 -22.05 2.41
C LEU A 319 13.62 -22.80 3.66
N ALA A 320 14.48 -23.03 4.66
CA ALA A 320 14.14 -23.76 5.90
C ALA A 320 13.07 -23.07 6.77
N VAL A 321 12.93 -21.74 6.66
CA VAL A 321 11.88 -20.97 7.35
C VAL A 321 10.57 -20.92 6.53
N GLY A 322 10.52 -21.52 5.33
CA GLY A 322 9.30 -21.65 4.54
C GLY A 322 8.75 -20.34 3.95
N VAL A 323 9.53 -19.25 3.99
CA VAL A 323 9.14 -17.92 3.44
C VAL A 323 9.17 -17.92 1.91
N TRP A 324 9.95 -18.84 1.31
CA TRP A 324 10.21 -18.88 -0.13
C TRP A 324 10.10 -20.29 -0.72
N ALA A 325 9.45 -21.21 -0.01
CA ALA A 325 9.31 -22.62 -0.38
C ALA A 325 7.92 -22.93 -0.98
N LEU A 326 7.50 -22.19 -2.02
CA LEU A 326 6.40 -22.52 -2.95
C LEU A 326 6.43 -21.66 -4.23
#